data_AF-A0A2N6NYZ8-F1
#
_entry.id   AF-A0A2N6NYZ8-F1
#
_cell.length_a   1.000
_cell.length_b   1.000
_cell.length_c   1.000
_cell.angle_alpha   90.00
_cell.angle_beta   90.00
_cell.angle_gamma   90.00
#
_symmetry.space_group_name_H-M   'P 1'
#
loop_
_entity.id
_entity.type
_entity.pdbx_description
1 polymer ?
#
loop_
_entity_poly.entity_id
_entity_poly.type
_entity_poly.pdbx_seq_one_letter_code
_entity_poly.pdbx_strand_id
1 'polypeptide(L)'
;MDCVVLSLTNYSAAGAENIHAWLSRHMTGRPTPAVKRPINYMRWATGITIFLGVGIALATTSPYILPIIQNRNIWASISLVSVLLFTSGHMFNHIRKVPYIAGDGKGSISYFAGGFQNQFGLETQIVAAIYGLLSFCTITLATKVPRMTDAKTQQVTVLIWGAVLFLMYSFLLSVFRFKNVGYPFSLPPFM
;
A
#
# COMPACT_ATOMS: atom_id res chain seq x y z
N MET A 1 62.49 11.22 -22.14
CA MET A 1 61.74 12.11 -21.23
C MET A 1 60.61 11.27 -20.66
N ASP A 2 60.89 10.59 -19.56
CA ASP A 2 59.92 9.71 -18.90
C ASP A 2 59.02 10.57 -18.01
N CYS A 3 57.72 10.58 -18.33
CA CYS A 3 56.75 11.32 -17.54
C CYS A 3 56.55 10.59 -16.21
N VAL A 4 57.02 11.17 -15.10
CA VAL A 4 56.77 10.65 -13.75
C VAL A 4 55.28 10.80 -13.45
N VAL A 5 54.61 9.72 -13.05
CA VAL A 5 53.17 9.70 -12.73
C VAL A 5 52.97 9.28 -11.27
N LEU A 6 52.21 10.07 -10.52
CA LEU A 6 51.81 9.71 -9.15
C LEU A 6 50.61 8.77 -9.22
N SER A 7 50.83 7.48 -8.90
CA SER A 7 49.78 6.45 -8.89
C SER A 7 49.34 6.11 -7.46
N LEU A 8 48.04 5.89 -7.27
CA LEU A 8 47.48 5.45 -5.97
C LEU A 8 47.90 4.04 -5.55
N THR A 9 48.65 3.32 -6.38
CA THR A 9 49.28 2.05 -6.00
C THR A 9 50.45 2.26 -5.04
N ASN A 10 51.14 3.41 -5.11
CA ASN A 10 52.30 3.72 -4.24
C ASN A 10 51.92 4.58 -3.02
N TYR A 11 50.79 5.29 -3.09
CA TYR A 11 50.29 6.19 -2.05
C TYR A 11 48.77 6.08 -1.91
N SER A 12 48.21 6.31 -0.71
CA SER A 12 46.75 6.33 -0.52
C SER A 12 46.07 7.43 -1.34
N ALA A 13 44.75 7.34 -1.57
CA ALA A 13 43.99 8.37 -2.31
C ALA A 13 44.22 9.78 -1.77
N ALA A 14 44.15 9.94 -0.45
CA ALA A 14 44.49 11.19 0.23
C ALA A 14 45.97 11.54 0.09
N GLY A 15 46.87 10.55 0.18
CA GLY A 15 48.32 10.76 0.06
C GLY A 15 48.76 11.31 -1.29
N ALA A 16 48.30 10.73 -2.40
CA ALA A 16 48.68 11.18 -3.73
C ALA A 16 48.10 12.56 -4.08
N GLU A 17 46.87 12.85 -3.64
CA GLU A 17 46.23 14.16 -3.82
C GLU A 17 46.93 15.24 -2.99
N ASN A 18 47.33 14.91 -1.76
CA ASN A 18 48.08 15.82 -0.90
C ASN A 18 49.47 16.13 -1.47
N ILE A 19 50.17 15.12 -1.99
CA ILE A 19 51.50 15.31 -2.62
C ILE A 19 51.38 16.13 -3.91
N HIS A 20 50.37 15.86 -4.75
CA HIS A 20 50.10 16.65 -5.95
C HIS A 20 49.71 18.09 -5.63
N ALA A 21 48.85 18.31 -4.63
CA ALA A 21 48.47 19.64 -4.15
C ALA A 21 49.65 20.40 -3.54
N TRP A 22 50.57 19.70 -2.85
CA TRP A 22 51.80 20.29 -2.32
C TRP A 22 52.77 20.67 -3.45
N LEU A 23 52.99 19.78 -4.42
CA LEU A 23 53.85 20.01 -5.59
C LEU A 23 53.36 21.17 -6.47
N SER A 24 52.06 21.22 -6.76
CA SER A 24 51.46 22.28 -7.58
C SER A 24 51.55 23.67 -6.93
N ARG A 25 51.58 23.75 -5.60
CA ARG A 25 51.76 25.01 -4.86
C ARG A 25 53.21 25.48 -4.82
N HIS A 26 54.18 24.55 -4.75
CA HIS A 26 55.59 24.89 -4.59
C HIS A 26 56.37 24.97 -5.91
N MET A 27 55.81 24.45 -7.01
CA MET A 27 56.43 24.50 -8.34
C MET A 27 55.53 25.23 -9.33
N THR A 28 55.52 26.57 -9.25
CA THR A 28 54.84 27.44 -10.21
C THR A 28 55.60 27.46 -11.55
N GLY A 29 54.91 27.16 -12.66
CA GLY A 29 55.47 27.24 -14.02
C GLY A 29 56.18 25.99 -14.55
N ARG A 30 56.12 24.86 -13.85
CA ARG A 30 56.64 23.55 -14.34
C ARG A 30 55.50 22.53 -14.50
N PRO A 31 55.59 21.59 -15.45
CA PRO A 31 54.57 20.56 -15.62
C PRO A 31 54.53 19.64 -14.39
N THR A 32 53.39 19.59 -13.71
CA THR A 32 53.16 18.70 -12.57
C THR A 32 52.78 17.29 -13.04
N PRO A 33 53.24 16.23 -12.34
CA PRO A 33 52.92 14.85 -12.69
C PRO A 33 51.40 14.58 -12.55
N ALA A 34 50.78 13.96 -13.55
CA ALA A 34 49.35 13.65 -13.51
C ALA A 34 49.04 12.61 -12.42
N VAL A 35 47.95 12.81 -11.68
CA VAL A 35 47.45 11.82 -10.72
C VAL A 35 46.55 10.83 -11.46
N LYS A 36 46.96 9.56 -11.53
CA LYS A 36 46.17 8.49 -12.17
C LYS A 36 45.58 7.58 -11.10
N ARG A 37 44.25 7.52 -11.03
CA ARG A 37 43.54 6.57 -10.16
C ARG A 37 43.45 5.20 -10.85
N PRO A 38 43.97 4.11 -10.24
CA PRO A 38 43.81 2.77 -10.80
C PRO A 38 42.34 2.37 -10.77
N ILE A 39 41.91 1.60 -11.79
CA ILE A 39 40.55 1.09 -11.86
C ILE A 39 40.36 0.09 -10.71
N ASN A 40 39.32 0.31 -9.89
CA ASN A 40 39.01 -0.58 -8.76
C ASN A 40 38.23 -1.80 -9.25
N TYR A 41 38.96 -2.82 -9.72
CA TYR A 41 38.38 -4.08 -10.20
C TYR A 41 37.56 -4.82 -9.13
N MET A 42 37.90 -4.68 -7.84
CA MET A 42 37.13 -5.29 -6.75
C MET A 42 35.72 -4.70 -6.66
N ARG A 43 35.56 -3.37 -6.77
CA ARG A 43 34.23 -2.74 -6.81
C ARG A 43 33.40 -3.20 -8.01
N TRP A 44 34.03 -3.33 -9.17
CA TRP A 44 33.37 -3.86 -10.37
C TRP A 44 32.98 -5.32 -10.19
N ALA A 45 33.86 -6.16 -9.65
CA ALA A 45 33.57 -7.56 -9.36
C ALA A 45 32.40 -7.71 -8.38
N THR A 46 32.41 -6.96 -7.27
CA THR A 46 31.30 -6.97 -6.31
C THR A 46 29.99 -6.50 -6.95
N GLY A 47 30.02 -5.44 -7.76
CA GLY A 47 28.83 -4.95 -8.47
C GLY A 47 28.26 -6.00 -9.43
N ILE A 48 29.13 -6.67 -10.20
CA ILE A 48 28.75 -7.73 -11.13
C ILE A 48 28.18 -8.95 -10.39
N THR A 49 28.80 -9.37 -9.28
CA THR A 49 28.33 -10.49 -8.47
C THR A 49 26.96 -10.21 -7.84
N ILE A 50 26.73 -8.99 -7.33
CA ILE A 50 25.41 -8.59 -6.79
C ILE A 50 24.38 -8.58 -7.91
N PHE A 51 24.70 -8.00 -9.06
CA PHE A 51 23.78 -7.93 -10.20
C PHE A 51 23.38 -9.33 -10.70
N LEU A 52 24.37 -10.21 -10.89
CA LEU A 52 24.13 -11.61 -11.25
C LEU A 52 23.36 -12.36 -10.18
N GLY A 53 23.69 -12.16 -8.90
CA GLY A 53 23.00 -12.78 -7.78
C GLY A 53 21.53 -12.39 -7.71
N VAL A 54 21.22 -11.10 -7.86
CA VAL A 54 19.84 -10.60 -7.96
C VAL A 54 19.15 -11.13 -9.22
N GLY A 55 19.84 -11.14 -10.36
CA GLY A 55 19.30 -11.66 -11.61
C GLY A 55 18.92 -13.14 -11.52
N ILE A 56 19.79 -13.97 -10.94
CA ILE A 56 19.53 -15.39 -10.72
C ILE A 56 18.40 -15.58 -9.70
N ALA A 57 18.38 -14.83 -8.60
CA ALA A 57 17.31 -14.89 -7.62
C ALA A 57 15.95 -14.52 -8.23
N LEU A 58 15.89 -13.45 -9.03
CA LEU A 58 14.67 -13.05 -9.75
C LEU A 58 14.27 -14.09 -10.79
N ALA A 59 15.21 -14.63 -11.57
CA ALA A 59 14.92 -15.66 -12.57
C ALA A 59 14.35 -16.94 -11.92
N THR A 60 14.95 -17.40 -10.83
CA THR A 60 14.49 -18.60 -10.10
C THR A 60 13.15 -18.38 -9.40
N THR A 61 12.88 -17.16 -8.92
CA THR A 61 11.63 -16.85 -8.19
C THR A 61 10.50 -16.44 -9.15
N SER A 62 10.83 -16.02 -10.37
CA SER A 62 9.88 -15.61 -11.40
C SER A 62 8.75 -16.61 -11.66
N PRO A 63 8.96 -17.94 -11.83
CA PRO A 63 7.85 -18.86 -12.10
C PRO A 63 6.85 -18.96 -10.94
N TYR A 64 7.24 -18.61 -9.70
CA TYR A 64 6.36 -18.65 -8.54
C TYR A 64 5.61 -17.32 -8.33
N ILE A 65 6.27 -16.18 -8.57
CA ILE A 65 5.71 -14.85 -8.33
C ILE A 65 4.88 -14.36 -9.53
N LEU A 66 5.33 -14.60 -10.76
CA LEU A 66 4.64 -14.15 -11.98
C LEU A 66 3.17 -14.60 -12.05
N PRO A 67 2.79 -15.87 -11.77
CA PRO A 67 1.38 -16.26 -11.83
C PRO A 67 0.52 -15.55 -10.77
N ILE A 68 1.11 -15.18 -9.63
CA ILE A 68 0.41 -14.42 -8.58
C ILE A 68 0.20 -12.97 -9.04
N ILE A 69 1.26 -12.33 -9.52
CA ILE A 69 1.20 -10.93 -10.00
C ILE A 69 0.32 -10.81 -11.25
N GLN A 70 0.29 -11.81 -12.14
CA GLN A 70 -0.53 -11.75 -13.36
C GLN A 70 -2.00 -12.10 -13.11
N ASN A 71 -2.38 -12.55 -11.91
CA ASN A 71 -3.75 -12.94 -11.62
C ASN A 71 -4.67 -11.72 -11.49
N ARG A 72 -5.59 -11.54 -12.45
CA ARG A 72 -6.59 -10.45 -12.46
C ARG A 72 -7.45 -10.44 -11.19
N ASN A 73 -7.78 -11.60 -10.62
CA ASN A 73 -8.65 -11.67 -9.45
C ASN A 73 -7.98 -11.07 -8.20
N ILE A 74 -6.65 -11.19 -8.09
CA ILE A 74 -5.88 -10.61 -6.99
C ILE A 74 -5.93 -9.08 -7.09
N TRP A 75 -5.67 -8.52 -8.27
CA TRP A 75 -5.77 -7.08 -8.48
C TRP A 75 -7.19 -6.54 -8.30
N ALA A 76 -8.20 -7.27 -8.76
CA ALA A 76 -9.60 -6.93 -8.53
C ALA A 76 -9.92 -6.91 -7.03
N SER A 77 -9.41 -7.86 -6.25
CA SER A 77 -9.63 -7.92 -4.80
C SER A 77 -8.90 -6.80 -4.06
N ILE A 78 -7.63 -6.55 -4.39
CA ILE A 78 -6.83 -5.46 -3.78
C ILE A 78 -7.45 -4.10 -4.07
N SER A 79 -7.85 -3.85 -5.32
CA SER A 79 -8.50 -2.58 -5.71
C SER A 79 -9.85 -2.41 -5.01
N LEU A 80 -10.67 -3.47 -4.92
CA LEU A 80 -11.94 -3.44 -4.20
C LEU A 80 -11.73 -3.09 -2.71
N VAL A 81 -10.80 -3.77 -2.03
CA VAL A 81 -10.48 -3.49 -0.62
C VAL A 81 -9.99 -2.05 -0.44
N SER A 82 -9.15 -1.56 -1.34
CA SER A 82 -8.61 -0.20 -1.29
C SER A 82 -9.73 0.85 -1.42
N VAL A 83 -10.64 0.68 -2.37
CA VAL A 83 -11.80 1.58 -2.55
C VAL A 83 -12.68 1.57 -1.30
N LEU A 84 -12.95 0.41 -0.72
CA LEU A 84 -13.76 0.29 0.50
C LEU A 84 -13.11 0.98 1.71
N LEU A 85 -11.79 0.84 1.89
CA LEU A 85 -11.05 1.51 2.96
C LEU A 85 -11.03 3.03 2.81
N PHE A 86 -10.87 3.54 1.59
CA PHE A 86 -10.84 4.99 1.37
C PHE A 86 -12.23 5.63 1.43
N THR A 87 -13.28 4.92 1.03
CA THR A 87 -14.66 5.42 1.10
C THR A 87 -15.26 5.37 2.50
N SER A 88 -14.79 4.48 3.39
CA SER A 88 -15.29 4.38 4.78
C SER A 88 -14.81 5.49 5.72
N GLY A 89 -13.84 6.31 5.30
CA GLY A 89 -13.27 7.38 6.12
C GLY A 89 -12.02 6.99 6.93
N HIS A 90 -11.33 5.90 6.59
CA HIS A 90 -10.09 5.48 7.27
C HIS A 90 -9.04 6.61 7.35
N MET A 91 -8.92 7.43 6.30
CA MET A 91 -7.97 8.55 6.26
C MET A 91 -8.31 9.66 7.26
N PHE A 92 -9.60 9.89 7.55
CA PHE A 92 -10.04 10.85 8.56
C PHE A 92 -9.52 10.44 9.95
N ASN A 93 -9.65 9.15 10.27
CA ASN A 93 -9.16 8.60 11.52
C ASN A 93 -7.63 8.69 11.65
N HIS A 94 -6.92 8.41 10.55
CA HIS A 94 -5.46 8.49 10.52
C HIS A 94 -4.94 9.92 10.77
N ILE A 95 -5.58 10.94 10.17
CA ILE A 95 -5.17 12.35 10.34
C ILE A 95 -5.50 12.86 11.74
N ARG A 96 -6.74 12.60 12.21
CA ARG A 96 -7.23 13.17 13.47
C ARG A 96 -6.90 12.35 14.71
N LYS A 97 -6.28 11.17 14.57
CA LYS A 97 -5.91 10.27 15.66
C LYS A 97 -7.07 10.02 16.63
N VAL A 98 -8.26 9.78 16.07
CA VAL A 98 -9.49 9.61 16.86
C VAL A 98 -9.39 8.35 17.74
N PRO A 99 -9.99 8.34 18.94
CA PRO A 99 -10.02 7.15 19.77
C PRO A 99 -10.79 6.03 19.08
N TYR A 100 -10.36 4.80 19.32
CA TYR A 100 -11.02 3.61 18.76
C TYR A 100 -12.42 3.41 19.36
N ILE A 101 -12.54 3.69 20.66
CA ILE A 101 -13.74 3.61 21.47
C ILE A 101 -13.64 4.77 22.48
N ALA A 102 -14.75 5.46 22.79
CA ALA A 102 -14.78 6.48 23.83
C ALA A 102 -15.78 6.12 24.92
N GLY A 103 -15.46 6.45 26.17
CA GLY A 103 -16.42 6.35 27.28
C GLY A 103 -17.46 7.46 27.18
N ASP A 104 -18.73 7.13 27.42
CA ASP A 104 -19.89 8.02 27.38
C ASP A 104 -19.97 8.99 28.59
N GLY A 105 -18.88 9.17 29.34
CA GLY A 105 -18.82 9.99 30.56
C GLY A 105 -19.69 9.48 31.74
N LYS A 106 -20.57 8.50 31.54
CA LYS A 106 -21.47 7.89 32.53
C LYS A 106 -21.11 6.44 32.92
N GLY A 107 -19.92 5.98 32.55
CA GLY A 107 -19.46 4.61 32.80
C GLY A 107 -19.85 3.57 31.73
N SER A 108 -20.61 3.99 30.71
CA SER A 108 -20.91 3.20 29.50
C SER A 108 -19.87 3.44 28.40
N ILE A 109 -19.64 2.42 27.57
CA ILE A 109 -18.79 2.52 26.39
C ILE A 109 -19.65 2.97 25.21
N SER A 110 -19.32 4.10 24.58
CA SER A 110 -19.99 4.57 23.37
C SER A 110 -19.20 4.14 22.12
N TYR A 111 -19.85 3.31 21.29
CA TYR A 111 -19.30 2.81 20.04
C TYR A 111 -19.56 3.74 18.85
N PHE A 112 -20.45 4.72 19.01
CA PHE A 112 -20.78 5.71 17.99
C PHE A 112 -20.63 7.13 18.53
N ALA A 113 -19.88 7.97 17.81
CA ALA A 113 -19.66 9.37 18.17
C ALA A 113 -20.89 10.18 17.80
N GLY A 114 -21.38 10.97 18.75
CA GLY A 114 -22.45 11.94 18.51
C GLY A 114 -22.02 13.03 17.53
N GLY A 115 -22.92 13.37 16.61
CA GLY A 115 -22.72 14.41 15.61
C GLY A 115 -22.02 13.95 14.32
N PHE A 116 -22.15 14.78 13.28
CA PHE A 116 -21.65 14.50 11.93
C PHE A 116 -20.15 14.64 11.75
N GLN A 117 -19.54 15.55 12.51
CA GLN A 117 -18.13 15.90 12.33
C GLN A 117 -17.19 15.02 13.15
N ASN A 118 -17.73 14.22 14.07
CA ASN A 118 -16.96 13.32 14.91
C ASN A 118 -17.17 11.87 14.45
N GLN A 119 -16.08 11.12 14.44
CA GLN A 119 -16.05 9.73 14.00
C GLN A 119 -15.10 8.94 14.90
N PHE A 120 -15.46 7.69 15.21
CA PHE A 120 -14.56 6.78 15.93
C PHE A 120 -13.85 5.80 15.00
N GLY A 121 -12.74 5.25 15.49
CA GLY A 121 -12.01 4.16 14.82
C GLY A 121 -12.93 3.00 14.45
N LEU A 122 -13.70 2.53 15.43
CA LEU A 122 -14.60 1.38 15.29
C LEU A 122 -15.78 1.66 14.34
N GLU A 123 -16.30 2.89 14.28
CA GLU A 123 -17.35 3.26 13.32
C GLU A 123 -16.90 3.04 11.87
N THR A 124 -15.67 3.45 11.52
CA THR A 124 -15.16 3.26 10.15
C THR A 124 -15.03 1.80 9.77
N GLN A 125 -14.68 0.92 10.71
CA GLN A 125 -14.56 -0.51 10.45
C GLN A 125 -15.91 -1.16 10.23
N ILE A 126 -16.92 -0.79 11.03
CA ILE A 126 -18.30 -1.25 10.84
C ILE A 126 -18.80 -0.80 9.46
N VAL A 127 -18.64 0.47 9.12
CA VAL A 127 -19.09 1.00 7.81
C VAL A 127 -18.34 0.34 6.65
N ALA A 128 -17.02 0.13 6.77
CA ALA A 128 -16.24 -0.59 5.77
C ALA A 128 -16.74 -2.03 5.57
N ALA A 129 -17.08 -2.73 6.65
CA ALA A 129 -17.63 -4.09 6.58
C ALA A 129 -19.01 -4.12 5.90
N ILE A 130 -19.88 -3.14 6.20
CA ILE A 130 -21.20 -3.00 5.54
C ILE A 130 -21.03 -2.77 4.04
N TYR A 131 -20.17 -1.81 3.64
CA TYR A 131 -19.91 -1.54 2.22
C TYR A 131 -19.26 -2.74 1.52
N GLY A 132 -18.38 -3.47 2.21
CA GLY A 132 -17.78 -4.71 1.72
C GLY A 132 -18.83 -5.79 1.44
N LEU A 133 -19.74 -6.02 2.39
CA LEU A 133 -20.79 -7.02 2.23
C LEU A 133 -21.81 -6.64 1.14
N LEU A 134 -22.20 -5.37 1.05
CA LEU A 134 -23.10 -4.86 0.01
C LEU A 134 -22.49 -4.98 -1.39
N SER A 135 -21.22 -4.58 -1.55
CA SER A 135 -20.50 -4.70 -2.83
C SER A 135 -20.31 -6.17 -3.22
N PHE A 136 -19.92 -7.03 -2.27
CA PHE A 136 -19.78 -8.46 -2.50
C PHE A 136 -21.10 -9.12 -2.94
N CYS A 137 -22.20 -8.79 -2.26
CA CYS A 137 -23.52 -9.25 -2.62
C CYS A 137 -23.90 -8.82 -4.04
N THR A 138 -23.71 -7.54 -4.37
CA THR A 138 -24.02 -6.99 -5.69
C THR A 138 -23.19 -7.64 -6.81
N ILE A 139 -21.87 -7.80 -6.59
CA ILE A 139 -20.97 -8.44 -7.55
C ILE A 139 -21.34 -9.91 -7.74
N THR A 140 -21.66 -10.63 -6.66
CA THR A 140 -22.08 -12.04 -6.73
C THR A 140 -23.38 -12.19 -7.50
N LEU A 141 -24.36 -11.33 -7.23
CA LEU A 141 -25.65 -11.32 -7.92
C LEU A 141 -25.51 -10.98 -9.42
N ALA A 142 -24.62 -10.05 -9.78
CA ALA A 142 -24.41 -9.66 -11.17
C ALA A 142 -23.55 -10.66 -11.96
N THR A 143 -22.60 -11.33 -11.31
CA THR A 143 -21.60 -12.16 -12.02
C THR A 143 -21.80 -13.66 -11.83
N LYS A 144 -22.09 -14.14 -10.63
CA LYS A 144 -22.16 -15.59 -10.35
C LYS A 144 -23.53 -16.17 -10.65
N VAL A 145 -24.59 -15.44 -10.30
CA VAL A 145 -25.97 -15.93 -10.40
C VAL A 145 -26.42 -16.20 -11.85
N PRO A 146 -26.11 -15.35 -12.86
CA PRO A 146 -26.50 -15.64 -14.25
C PRO A 146 -25.77 -16.84 -14.87
N ARG A 147 -24.69 -17.33 -14.24
CA ARG A 147 -23.87 -18.44 -14.73
C ARG A 147 -24.32 -19.80 -14.17
N MET A 148 -25.36 -19.84 -13.34
CA MET A 148 -25.91 -21.08 -12.79
C MET A 148 -26.78 -21.79 -13.83
N THR A 149 -26.56 -23.09 -14.04
CA THR A 149 -27.30 -23.90 -15.03
C THR A 149 -28.69 -24.31 -14.52
N ASP A 150 -28.83 -24.50 -13.20
CA ASP A 150 -30.07 -24.95 -12.59
C ASP A 150 -31.00 -23.77 -12.26
N ALA A 151 -32.17 -23.73 -12.89
CA ALA A 151 -33.14 -22.65 -12.71
C ALA A 151 -33.64 -22.51 -11.25
N LYS A 152 -33.83 -23.63 -10.54
CA LYS A 152 -34.27 -23.63 -9.13
C LYS A 152 -33.18 -23.06 -8.22
N THR A 153 -31.93 -23.50 -8.39
CA THR A 153 -30.78 -23.01 -7.62
C THR A 153 -30.53 -21.53 -7.90
N GLN A 154 -30.68 -21.09 -9.16
CA GLN A 154 -30.57 -19.68 -9.54
C GLN A 154 -31.63 -18.83 -8.83
N GLN A 155 -32.90 -19.23 -8.84
CA GLN A 155 -33.99 -18.51 -8.17
C GLN A 155 -33.75 -18.37 -6.66
N VAL A 156 -33.40 -19.48 -5.99
CA VAL A 156 -33.11 -19.47 -4.55
C VAL A 156 -31.91 -18.56 -4.26
N THR A 157 -30.87 -18.62 -5.09
CA THR A 157 -29.68 -17.78 -4.92
C THR A 157 -29.98 -16.28 -5.10
N VAL A 158 -30.81 -15.91 -6.08
CA VAL A 158 -31.29 -14.52 -6.24
C VAL A 158 -32.03 -14.06 -5.00
N LEU A 159 -32.94 -14.88 -4.47
CA LEU A 159 -33.73 -14.54 -3.29
C LEU A 159 -32.86 -14.37 -2.04
N ILE A 160 -31.91 -15.28 -1.81
CA ILE A 160 -31.00 -15.21 -0.67
C ILE A 160 -30.14 -13.95 -0.74
N TRP A 161 -29.45 -13.72 -1.87
CA TRP A 161 -28.61 -12.53 -2.01
C TRP A 161 -29.43 -11.23 -2.00
N GLY A 162 -30.61 -11.22 -2.62
CA GLY A 162 -31.53 -10.09 -2.56
C GLY A 162 -31.98 -9.78 -1.13
N ALA A 163 -32.28 -10.80 -0.32
CA ALA A 163 -32.63 -10.63 1.09
C ALA A 163 -31.45 -10.09 1.92
N VAL A 164 -30.24 -10.63 1.72
CA VAL A 164 -29.03 -10.12 2.39
C VAL A 164 -28.76 -8.67 2.01
N LEU A 165 -28.89 -8.32 0.72
CA LEU A 165 -28.72 -6.95 0.23
C LEU A 165 -29.72 -6.01 0.91
N PHE A 166 -30.99 -6.38 0.92
CA PHE A 166 -32.05 -5.60 1.55
C PHE A 166 -31.78 -5.39 3.05
N LEU A 167 -31.48 -6.45 3.79
CA LEU A 167 -31.20 -6.38 5.22
C LEU A 167 -29.98 -5.50 5.54
N MET A 168 -28.89 -5.64 4.79
CA MET A 168 -27.69 -4.85 5.00
C MET A 168 -27.88 -3.38 4.61
N TYR A 169 -28.70 -3.10 3.59
CA TYR A 169 -29.05 -1.74 3.23
C TYR A 169 -29.95 -1.09 4.30
N SER A 170 -30.92 -1.83 4.86
CA SER A 170 -31.70 -1.37 6.02
C SER A 170 -30.80 -1.04 7.22
N PHE A 171 -29.79 -1.89 7.49
CA PHE A 171 -28.83 -1.63 8.57
C PHE A 171 -27.97 -0.38 8.32
N LEU A 172 -27.51 -0.19 7.08
CA LEU A 172 -26.78 1.03 6.68
C LEU A 172 -27.61 2.30 6.91
N LEU A 173 -28.89 2.28 6.53
CA LEU A 173 -29.80 3.41 6.78
C LEU A 173 -30.00 3.67 8.28
N SER A 174 -30.08 2.63 9.10
CA SER A 174 -30.18 2.77 10.56
C SER A 174 -28.96 3.49 11.15
N VAL A 175 -27.73 3.08 10.76
CA VAL A 175 -26.49 3.76 11.18
C VAL A 175 -26.44 5.20 10.68
N PHE A 176 -26.90 5.46 9.45
CA PHE A 176 -26.96 6.81 8.90
C PHE A 176 -27.93 7.71 9.68
N ARG A 177 -29.10 7.19 10.05
CA ARG A 177 -30.10 7.89 10.88
C ARG A 177 -29.62 8.17 12.29
N PHE A 178 -28.80 7.30 12.85
CA PHE A 178 -28.18 7.56 14.15
C PHE A 178 -27.34 8.85 14.14
N LYS A 179 -26.59 9.11 13.06
CA LYS A 179 -25.89 10.39 12.89
C LYS A 179 -26.80 11.51 12.38
N ASN A 180 -27.81 11.20 11.58
CA ASN A 180 -28.79 12.13 10.99
C ASN A 180 -30.19 11.94 11.60
N VAL A 181 -30.45 12.47 12.79
CA VAL A 181 -31.76 12.28 13.45
C VAL A 181 -32.93 12.84 12.62
N GLY A 182 -32.67 13.84 11.76
CA GLY A 182 -33.67 14.42 10.85
C GLY A 182 -33.95 13.61 9.58
N TYR A 183 -33.34 12.44 9.37
CA TYR A 183 -33.56 11.66 8.14
C TYR A 183 -34.89 10.86 8.21
N PRO A 184 -35.86 11.13 7.31
CA PRO A 184 -37.23 10.65 7.45
C PRO A 184 -37.48 9.22 6.95
N PHE A 185 -36.56 8.64 6.17
CA PHE A 185 -36.76 7.32 5.57
C PHE A 185 -36.10 6.22 6.39
N SER A 186 -36.83 5.14 6.66
CA SER A 186 -36.32 3.92 7.30
C SER A 186 -36.84 2.69 6.58
N LEU A 187 -36.09 1.59 6.71
CA LEU A 187 -36.49 0.30 6.15
C LEU A 187 -36.53 -0.75 7.27
N PRO A 188 -37.56 -1.60 7.33
CA PRO A 188 -37.57 -2.77 8.20
C PRO A 188 -36.37 -3.68 7.89
N PRO A 189 -35.82 -4.43 8.86
CA PRO A 189 -36.24 -4.56 10.26
C PRO A 189 -35.66 -3.50 11.22
N PHE A 190 -34.78 -2.61 10.74
CA PHE A 190 -34.06 -1.65 11.57
C PHE A 190 -34.70 -0.25 11.44
N MET A 191 -35.86 -0.08 12.08
CA MET A 191 -36.61 1.19 12.15
C MET A 191 -36.31 1.98 13.42
#